data_AF-A0A662I426-F1
#
_entry.id   AF-A0A662I426-F1
#
_cell.length_a   1.000
_cell.length_b   1.000
_cell.length_c   1.000
_cell.angle_alpha   90.00
_cell.angle_beta   90.00
_cell.angle_gamma   90.00
#
_symmetry.space_group_name_H-M   'P 1'
#
loop_
_entity.id
_entity.type
_entity.pdbx_description
1 polymer ?
#
loop_
_entity_poly.entity_id
_entity_poly.type
_entity_poly.pdbx_seq_one_letter_code
_entity_poly.pdbx_strand_id
1 'polypeptide(L)'
;MGILGFIREKEFDENKVVKELRKLGINIVTRKTIKIKTKKGWLEATYYEILGSSEGLAEFLSSKFNTPFFEGPLVLGEVSAKLWSEAIKIHYPSGEKEVVEIFVCDSFLDAKIPTANVEGLPGYITVGSRRYPLPLTKEAVKEISSLGEAALDKIAKATEIYGSKVLDVSLLKELEEEETKEGVDYEVGYVIIMKRNKITTIPLEDYFLTLLLKDKLEKAERIYKEAPDEWKNKLKKILESEINRLKEINKEKAEKLQKIIE
;
A
#
# COMPACT_ATOMS: atom_id res chain seq x y z
N MET A 1 18.87 6.47 18.76
CA MET A 1 18.69 5.00 18.69
C MET A 1 19.67 4.51 17.64
N GLY A 2 20.47 3.51 17.97
CA GLY A 2 21.45 2.95 17.05
C GLY A 2 20.83 1.86 16.18
N ILE A 3 21.42 1.66 15.02
CA ILE A 3 21.17 0.55 14.11
C ILE A 3 22.39 -0.35 14.18
N LEU A 4 22.15 -1.65 14.29
CA LEU A 4 23.18 -2.68 14.19
C LEU A 4 22.62 -3.88 13.45
N GLY A 5 23.45 -4.68 12.81
CA GLY A 5 23.02 -5.96 12.27
C GLY A 5 24.14 -6.71 11.59
N PHE A 6 23.81 -7.83 10.97
CA PHE A 6 24.76 -8.65 10.24
C PHE A 6 24.11 -9.29 9.02
N ILE A 7 24.93 -9.55 8.00
CA ILE A 7 24.53 -10.29 6.82
C ILE A 7 24.46 -11.77 7.17
N ARG A 8 23.34 -12.43 6.86
CA ARG A 8 23.13 -13.83 7.18
C ARG A 8 23.98 -14.72 6.28
N GLU A 9 24.83 -15.53 6.90
CA GLU A 9 25.54 -16.64 6.27
C GLU A 9 24.93 -17.96 6.76
N LYS A 10 24.94 -19.00 5.91
CA LYS A 10 24.15 -20.24 6.11
C LYS A 10 24.40 -20.98 7.44
N GLU A 11 25.52 -20.74 8.12
CA GLU A 11 25.92 -21.44 9.34
C GLU A 11 26.12 -20.52 10.56
N PHE A 12 25.68 -19.25 10.47
CA PHE A 12 25.93 -18.29 11.53
C PHE A 12 24.85 -18.33 12.62
N ASP A 13 25.23 -18.73 13.84
CA ASP A 13 24.34 -18.75 15.01
C ASP A 13 24.14 -17.34 15.58
N GLU A 14 23.00 -16.74 15.24
CA GLU A 14 22.57 -15.44 15.73
C GLU A 14 22.55 -15.33 17.27
N ASN A 15 22.31 -16.43 17.99
CA ASN A 15 22.27 -16.38 19.46
C ASN A 15 23.62 -15.97 20.06
N LYS A 16 24.73 -16.23 19.36
CA LYS A 16 26.07 -15.77 19.78
C LYS A 16 26.16 -14.25 19.78
N VAL A 17 25.58 -13.59 18.77
CA VAL A 17 25.52 -12.12 18.68
C VAL A 17 24.69 -11.55 19.81
N VAL A 18 23.48 -12.07 20.01
CA VAL A 18 22.58 -11.58 21.07
C VAL A 18 23.22 -11.71 22.45
N LYS A 19 23.90 -12.84 22.73
CA LYS A 19 24.65 -13.03 23.98
C LYS A 19 25.78 -12.02 24.12
N GLU A 20 26.52 -11.74 23.05
CA GLU A 20 27.62 -10.79 23.08
C GLU A 20 27.12 -9.36 23.31
N LEU A 21 26.05 -8.94 22.62
CA LEU A 21 25.44 -7.62 22.83
C LEU A 21 24.98 -7.42 24.27
N ARG A 22 24.40 -8.45 24.90
CA ARG A 22 24.03 -8.40 26.33
C ARG A 22 25.25 -8.23 27.24
N LYS A 23 26.38 -8.90 26.96
CA LYS A 23 27.63 -8.74 27.73
C LYS A 23 28.17 -7.32 27.63
N LEU A 24 28.01 -6.68 26.47
CA LEU A 24 28.38 -5.29 26.23
C LEU A 24 27.36 -4.28 26.81
N GLY A 25 26.29 -4.75 27.47
CA GLY A 25 25.25 -3.90 28.03
C GLY A 25 24.32 -3.26 26.99
N ILE A 26 24.31 -3.78 25.75
CA ILE A 26 23.51 -3.25 24.65
C ILE A 26 22.13 -3.88 24.65
N ASN A 27 21.11 -3.04 24.70
CA ASN A 27 19.71 -3.46 24.68
C ASN A 27 19.14 -3.36 23.26
N ILE A 28 18.65 -4.49 22.75
CA ILE A 28 17.95 -4.58 21.47
C ILE A 28 16.48 -4.21 21.70
N VAL A 29 16.00 -3.19 21.00
CA VAL A 29 14.61 -2.72 21.01
C VAL A 29 13.78 -3.49 19.99
N THR A 30 14.30 -3.58 18.77
CA THR A 30 13.60 -4.16 17.63
C THR A 30 14.53 -5.13 16.92
N ARG A 31 13.96 -6.24 16.42
CA ARG A 31 14.64 -7.21 15.56
C ARG A 31 13.81 -7.45 14.31
N LYS A 32 14.43 -7.41 13.13
CA LYS A 32 13.79 -7.69 11.84
C LYS A 32 14.71 -8.48 10.92
N THR A 33 14.11 -9.18 9.96
CA THR A 33 14.83 -9.72 8.81
C THR A 33 14.60 -8.77 7.64
N ILE A 34 15.68 -8.38 6.97
CA ILE A 34 15.65 -7.43 5.86
C ILE A 34 16.52 -7.95 4.71
N LYS A 35 16.38 -7.39 3.52
CA LYS A 35 17.37 -7.60 2.44
C LYS A 35 18.05 -6.29 2.12
N ILE A 36 19.36 -6.31 1.97
CA ILE A 36 20.18 -5.14 1.65
C ILE A 36 20.86 -5.39 0.31
N LYS A 37 20.78 -4.43 -0.61
CA LYS A 37 21.52 -4.42 -1.86
C LYS A 37 22.93 -3.91 -1.58
N THR A 38 23.89 -4.82 -1.67
CA THR A 38 25.32 -4.53 -1.51
C THR A 38 26.04 -4.59 -2.85
N LYS A 39 27.33 -4.26 -2.88
CA LYS A 39 28.23 -4.49 -4.02
C LYS A 39 28.32 -5.98 -4.42
N LYS A 40 27.94 -6.91 -3.53
CA LYS A 40 27.88 -8.35 -3.78
C LYS A 40 26.46 -8.82 -4.18
N GLY A 41 25.53 -7.90 -4.42
CA GLY A 41 24.13 -8.19 -4.74
C GLY A 41 23.21 -8.11 -3.52
N TRP A 42 22.01 -8.65 -3.66
CA TRP A 42 21.01 -8.69 -2.59
C TRP A 42 21.34 -9.76 -1.56
N LEU A 43 21.48 -9.34 -0.30
CA LEU A 43 21.82 -10.23 0.81
C LEU A 43 20.79 -10.11 1.91
N GLU A 44 20.39 -11.23 2.49
CA GLU A 44 19.55 -11.25 3.69
C GLU A 44 20.35 -10.83 4.91
N ALA A 45 19.72 -10.08 5.80
CA ALA A 45 20.34 -9.54 6.99
C ALA A 45 19.41 -9.59 8.19
N THR A 46 19.99 -9.79 9.38
CA THR A 46 19.29 -9.49 10.63
C THR A 46 19.58 -8.04 11.01
N TYR A 47 18.51 -7.25 11.18
CA TYR A 47 18.54 -5.84 11.56
C TYR A 47 18.09 -5.68 13.01
N TYR A 48 18.83 -4.89 13.76
CA TYR A 48 18.55 -4.52 15.13
C TYR A 48 18.46 -3.01 15.29
N GLU A 49 17.44 -2.57 16.01
CA GLU A 49 17.46 -1.25 16.65
C GLU A 49 17.94 -1.44 18.07
N ILE A 50 18.92 -0.64 18.49
CA ILE A 50 19.53 -0.73 19.81
C ILE A 50 19.42 0.60 20.55
N LEU A 51 19.36 0.53 21.89
CA LEU A 51 19.51 1.70 22.74
C LEU A 51 20.97 2.12 22.82
N GLY A 52 21.25 3.41 22.61
CA GLY A 52 22.61 3.96 22.60
C GLY A 52 23.20 4.10 21.19
N SER A 53 24.50 4.37 21.13
CA SER A 53 25.27 4.46 19.88
C SER A 53 25.67 3.07 19.39
N SER A 54 25.71 2.89 18.07
CA SER A 54 26.21 1.67 17.41
C SER A 54 27.64 1.81 16.90
N GLU A 55 28.25 3.00 17.04
CA GLU A 55 29.53 3.35 16.44
C GLU A 55 30.67 2.41 16.87
N GLY A 56 31.38 1.86 15.89
CA GLY A 56 32.50 0.94 16.09
C GLY A 56 32.10 -0.49 16.46
N LEU A 57 30.82 -0.75 16.75
CA LEU A 57 30.36 -2.10 17.11
C LEU A 57 30.38 -3.05 15.92
N ALA A 58 30.02 -2.58 14.72
CA ALA A 58 30.04 -3.43 13.54
C ALA A 58 31.47 -3.88 13.21
N GLU A 59 32.46 -3.00 13.36
CA GLU A 59 33.87 -3.34 13.15
C GLU A 59 34.36 -4.41 14.15
N PHE A 60 34.06 -4.20 15.43
CA PHE A 60 34.39 -5.15 16.50
C PHE A 60 33.73 -6.52 16.28
N LEU A 61 32.42 -6.53 16.01
CA LEU A 61 31.66 -7.77 15.84
C LEU A 61 32.04 -8.49 14.55
N SER A 62 32.27 -7.76 13.45
CA SER A 62 32.73 -8.33 12.18
C SER A 62 34.06 -9.06 12.34
N SER A 63 35.01 -8.44 13.05
CA SER A 63 36.30 -9.05 13.35
C SER A 63 36.17 -10.27 14.28
N LYS A 64 35.32 -10.18 15.31
CA LYS A 64 35.14 -11.23 16.31
C LYS A 64 34.43 -12.47 15.75
N PHE A 65 33.46 -12.27 14.87
CA PHE A 65 32.61 -13.34 14.34
C PHE A 65 32.99 -13.77 12.93
N ASN A 66 33.92 -13.07 12.27
CA ASN A 66 34.33 -13.30 10.89
C ASN A 66 33.13 -13.33 9.91
N THR A 67 32.19 -12.42 10.10
CA THR A 67 30.97 -12.27 9.29
C THR A 67 30.73 -10.77 9.04
N PRO A 68 30.13 -10.33 7.92
CA PRO A 68 29.87 -8.91 7.72
C PRO A 68 28.81 -8.36 8.69
N PHE A 69 29.17 -7.30 9.42
CA PHE A 69 28.26 -6.55 10.30
C PHE A 69 28.04 -5.15 9.77
N PHE A 70 26.93 -4.52 10.15
CA PHE A 70 26.66 -3.14 9.79
C PHE A 70 26.15 -2.32 10.97
N GLU A 71 26.46 -1.02 10.96
CA GLU A 71 26.05 -0.05 11.97
C GLU A 71 25.47 1.22 11.34
N GLY A 72 24.67 1.96 12.10
CA GLY A 72 24.11 3.24 11.70
C GLY A 72 23.18 3.87 12.76
N PRO A 73 22.36 4.86 12.40
CA PRO A 73 22.32 5.51 11.09
C PRO A 73 23.51 6.45 10.91
N LEU A 74 24.10 6.45 9.71
CA LEU A 74 24.96 7.52 9.22
C LEU A 74 24.12 8.52 8.48
N VAL A 75 24.26 9.80 8.79
CA VAL A 75 23.58 10.89 8.07
C VAL A 75 24.44 11.29 6.87
N LEU A 76 23.87 11.18 5.68
CA LEU A 76 24.48 11.62 4.43
C LEU A 76 23.71 12.84 3.89
N GLY A 77 24.44 13.93 3.63
CA GLY A 77 23.87 15.21 3.21
C GLY A 77 23.64 16.17 4.39
N GLU A 78 22.94 17.27 4.10
CA GLU A 78 22.71 18.35 5.06
C GLU A 78 21.30 18.29 5.67
N VAL A 79 21.22 18.02 6.97
CA VAL A 79 19.93 18.03 7.69
C VAL A 79 19.26 19.41 7.63
N SER A 80 20.05 20.49 7.58
CA SER A 80 19.58 21.87 7.41
C SER A 80 18.82 22.10 6.10
N ALA A 81 19.12 21.34 5.05
CA ALA A 81 18.40 21.37 3.78
C ALA A 81 17.04 20.65 3.86
N LYS A 82 16.67 20.11 5.03
CA LYS A 82 15.40 19.38 5.30
C LYS A 82 15.24 18.09 4.49
N LEU A 83 16.27 17.66 3.76
CA LEU A 83 16.31 16.45 2.98
C LEU A 83 17.70 15.82 3.11
N TRP A 84 17.77 14.59 3.59
CA TRP A 84 19.03 13.84 3.74
C TRP A 84 18.77 12.34 3.60
N SER A 85 19.84 11.57 3.42
CA SER A 85 19.77 10.11 3.46
C SER A 85 20.29 9.60 4.81
N GLU A 86 19.62 8.59 5.36
CA GLU A 86 20.21 7.74 6.39
C GLU A 86 20.78 6.48 5.75
N ALA A 87 22.01 6.16 6.11
CA ALA A 87 22.74 5.01 5.61
C ALA A 87 23.22 4.10 6.75
N ILE A 88 23.60 2.89 6.37
CA ILE A 88 24.36 1.98 7.23
C ILE A 88 25.75 1.80 6.64
N LYS A 89 26.73 1.57 7.51
CA LYS A 89 28.08 1.21 7.14
C LYS A 89 28.29 -0.27 7.42
N ILE A 90 28.54 -1.04 6.38
CA ILE A 90 28.87 -2.46 6.43
C ILE A 90 30.38 -2.60 6.58
N HIS A 91 30.81 -3.40 7.56
CA HIS A 91 32.18 -3.79 7.84
C HIS A 91 32.36 -5.26 7.47
N TYR A 92 33.19 -5.52 6.47
CA TYR A 92 33.54 -6.87 6.06
C TYR A 92 34.72 -7.41 6.89
N PRO A 93 34.81 -8.73 7.10
CA PRO A 93 35.94 -9.34 7.83
C PRO A 93 37.31 -9.09 7.17
N SER A 94 37.32 -8.80 5.87
CA SER A 94 38.52 -8.41 5.12
C SER A 94 39.06 -7.01 5.46
N GLY A 95 38.35 -6.24 6.29
CA GLY A 95 38.64 -4.83 6.59
C GLY A 95 38.02 -3.84 5.61
N GLU A 96 37.40 -4.33 4.53
CA GLU A 96 36.66 -3.48 3.59
C GLU A 96 35.40 -2.89 4.23
N LYS A 97 35.06 -1.66 3.84
CA LYS A 97 33.87 -0.93 4.32
C LYS A 97 33.00 -0.52 3.14
N GLU A 98 31.69 -0.59 3.31
CA GLU A 98 30.69 -0.20 2.31
C GLU A 98 29.58 0.62 2.97
N VAL A 99 29.13 1.69 2.33
CA VAL A 99 28.01 2.51 2.82
C VAL A 99 26.80 2.27 1.93
N VAL A 100 25.66 1.97 2.55
CA VAL A 100 24.40 1.72 1.85
C VAL A 100 23.31 2.61 2.42
N GLU A 101 22.75 3.48 1.60
CA GLU A 101 21.60 4.30 1.95
C GLU A 101 20.35 3.42 2.14
N ILE A 102 19.70 3.54 3.30
CA ILE A 102 18.52 2.73 3.67
C ILE A 102 17.25 3.57 3.76
N PHE A 103 17.36 4.86 4.06
CA PHE A 103 16.21 5.77 4.06
C PHE A 103 16.55 7.12 3.43
N VAL A 104 15.56 7.74 2.80
CA VAL A 104 15.49 9.17 2.52
C VAL A 104 14.61 9.79 3.60
N CYS A 105 15.11 10.83 4.25
CA CYS A 105 14.41 11.57 5.29
C CYS A 105 14.02 12.95 4.73
N ASP A 106 12.72 13.20 4.66
CA ASP A 106 12.14 14.40 4.07
C ASP A 106 11.30 15.13 5.12
N SER A 107 11.83 16.24 5.62
CA SER A 107 11.17 17.05 6.65
C SER A 107 10.14 18.03 6.08
N PHE A 108 10.04 18.19 4.76
CA PHE A 108 8.90 18.92 4.17
C PHE A 108 7.63 18.08 4.21
N LEU A 109 7.79 16.76 4.08
CA LEU A 109 6.70 15.79 4.12
C LEU A 109 6.60 15.04 5.46
N ASP A 110 7.44 15.35 6.45
CA ASP A 110 7.57 14.60 7.71
C ASP A 110 7.63 13.09 7.49
N ALA A 111 8.42 12.68 6.50
CA ALA A 111 8.46 11.34 5.96
C ALA A 111 9.86 10.73 6.03
N LYS A 112 9.89 9.41 6.23
CA LYS A 112 11.09 8.57 6.16
C LYS A 112 10.80 7.44 5.19
N ILE A 113 11.40 7.51 4.01
CA ILE A 113 11.09 6.67 2.84
C ILE A 113 12.20 5.63 2.65
N PRO A 114 11.91 4.32 2.58
CA PRO A 114 12.94 3.32 2.31
C PRO A 114 13.54 3.51 0.91
N THR A 115 14.85 3.34 0.78
CA THR A 115 15.53 3.42 -0.53
C THR A 115 15.27 2.18 -1.37
N ALA A 116 15.72 2.18 -2.62
CA ALA A 116 15.69 0.98 -3.46
C ALA A 116 16.75 -0.07 -3.07
N ASN A 117 17.58 0.22 -2.06
CA ASN A 117 18.66 -0.67 -1.61
C ASN A 117 18.23 -1.55 -0.44
N VAL A 118 16.99 -1.45 0.03
CA VAL A 118 16.52 -2.24 1.17
C VAL A 118 15.09 -2.75 0.98
N GLU A 119 14.84 -4.00 1.38
CA GLU A 119 13.51 -4.60 1.49
C GLU A 119 13.25 -5.03 2.94
N GLY A 120 12.00 -4.96 3.38
CA GLY A 120 11.60 -5.36 4.74
C GLY A 120 11.81 -4.30 5.83
N LEU A 121 12.29 -3.10 5.47
CA LEU A 121 12.29 -1.92 6.34
C LEU A 121 11.12 -0.99 5.98
N PRO A 122 10.05 -0.93 6.79
CA PRO A 122 8.97 0.00 6.53
C PRO A 122 9.43 1.43 6.82
N GLY A 123 9.10 2.34 5.91
CA GLY A 123 9.16 3.77 6.17
C GLY A 123 7.98 4.25 6.98
N TYR A 124 7.87 5.57 7.13
CA TYR A 124 6.66 6.20 7.65
C TYR A 124 6.45 7.59 7.05
N ILE A 125 5.21 8.06 7.10
CA ILE A 125 4.85 9.47 6.90
C ILE A 125 4.04 9.95 8.09
N THR A 126 4.32 11.16 8.57
CA THR A 126 3.56 11.77 9.67
C THR A 126 2.47 12.67 9.11
N VAL A 127 1.21 12.43 9.48
CA VAL A 127 0.08 13.28 9.09
C VAL A 127 -0.70 13.65 10.35
N GLY A 128 -0.89 14.96 10.58
CA GLY A 128 -1.35 15.47 11.86
C GLY A 128 -0.36 15.10 12.98
N SER A 129 -0.82 14.35 13.98
CA SER A 129 0.00 13.87 15.09
C SER A 129 0.34 12.37 15.02
N ARG A 130 -0.04 11.68 13.93
CA ARG A 130 0.12 10.22 13.78
C ARG A 130 1.14 9.87 12.73
N ARG A 131 1.92 8.82 12.99
CA ARG A 131 2.84 8.19 12.02
C ARG A 131 2.14 7.02 11.36
N TYR A 132 2.11 7.03 10.04
CA TYR A 132 1.56 5.96 9.22
C TYR A 132 2.71 5.18 8.58
N PRO A 133 2.80 3.85 8.78
CA PRO A 133 3.76 3.02 8.09
C PRO A 133 3.59 3.12 6.57
N LEU A 134 4.71 3.00 5.85
CA LEU A 134 4.73 3.02 4.39
C LEU A 134 5.08 1.62 3.80
N PRO A 135 4.46 1.23 2.68
CA PRO A 135 3.40 1.96 1.94
C PRO A 135 2.08 2.02 2.73
N LEU A 136 1.26 3.04 2.46
CA LEU A 136 -0.02 3.25 3.13
C LEU A 136 -1.02 2.14 2.79
N THR A 137 -1.76 1.69 3.81
CA THR A 137 -2.89 0.78 3.63
C THR A 137 -4.17 1.54 3.30
N LYS A 138 -5.21 0.84 2.84
CA LYS A 138 -6.53 1.42 2.59
C LYS A 138 -7.11 2.12 3.81
N GLU A 139 -6.97 1.49 4.98
CA GLU A 139 -7.48 2.00 6.25
C GLU A 139 -6.77 3.30 6.61
N ALA A 140 -5.46 3.37 6.41
CA ALA A 140 -4.68 4.59 6.62
C ALA A 140 -5.13 5.71 5.67
N VAL A 141 -5.40 5.41 4.40
CA VAL A 141 -5.92 6.40 3.44
C VAL A 141 -7.29 6.93 3.86
N LYS A 142 -8.21 6.06 4.31
CA LYS A 142 -9.53 6.45 4.84
C LYS A 142 -9.39 7.37 6.06
N GLU A 143 -8.52 7.00 7.00
CA GLU A 143 -8.24 7.81 8.19
C GLU A 143 -7.67 9.18 7.81
N ILE A 144 -6.66 9.22 6.95
CA ILE A 144 -6.04 10.47 6.49
C ILE A 144 -7.06 11.35 5.75
N SER A 145 -7.93 10.77 4.92
CA SER A 145 -8.99 11.50 4.22
C SER A 145 -9.93 12.22 5.17
N SER A 146 -10.22 11.63 6.34
CA SER A 146 -11.06 12.25 7.37
C SER A 146 -10.43 13.49 8.03
N LEU A 147 -9.12 13.70 7.88
CA LEU A 147 -8.40 14.85 8.43
C LEU A 147 -8.49 16.10 7.54
N GLY A 148 -9.04 15.97 6.33
CA GLY A 148 -9.29 17.09 5.41
C GLY A 148 -8.32 17.17 4.22
N GLU A 149 -8.56 18.14 3.35
CA GLU A 149 -7.89 18.30 2.04
C GLU A 149 -6.37 18.46 2.14
N ALA A 150 -5.89 19.28 3.10
CA ALA A 150 -4.46 19.49 3.31
C ALA A 150 -3.69 18.19 3.64
N ALA A 151 -4.35 17.24 4.31
CA ALA A 151 -3.78 15.94 4.64
C ALA A 151 -3.65 15.07 3.38
N LEU A 152 -4.65 15.10 2.49
CA LEU A 152 -4.64 14.41 1.21
C LEU A 152 -3.60 15.00 0.26
N ASP A 153 -3.49 16.32 0.18
CA ASP A 153 -2.49 17.01 -0.64
C ASP A 153 -1.06 16.59 -0.26
N LYS A 154 -0.80 16.43 1.04
CA LYS A 154 0.49 15.95 1.53
C LYS A 154 0.80 14.54 1.02
N ILE A 155 -0.18 13.63 1.07
CA ILE A 155 -0.03 12.25 0.54
C ILE A 155 0.13 12.27 -0.98
N ALA A 156 -0.63 13.11 -1.70
CA ALA A 156 -0.53 13.26 -3.14
C ALA A 156 0.89 13.70 -3.56
N LYS A 157 1.44 14.75 -2.92
CA LYS A 157 2.81 15.21 -3.15
C LYS A 157 3.85 14.13 -2.81
N ALA A 158 3.70 13.45 -1.68
CA ALA A 158 4.61 12.36 -1.31
C ALA A 158 4.56 11.22 -2.33
N THR A 159 3.37 10.88 -2.86
CA THR A 159 3.19 9.85 -3.88
C THR A 159 3.74 10.30 -5.24
N GLU A 160 3.64 11.57 -5.60
CA GLU A 160 4.24 12.12 -6.81
C GLU A 160 5.78 12.00 -6.80
N ILE A 161 6.40 12.28 -5.66
CA ILE A 161 7.86 12.26 -5.50
C ILE A 161 8.39 10.82 -5.34
N TYR A 162 7.74 10.00 -4.50
CA TYR A 162 8.26 8.70 -4.07
C TYR A 162 7.49 7.49 -4.61
N GLY A 163 6.40 7.72 -5.33
CA GLY A 163 5.63 6.70 -6.03
C GLY A 163 4.99 5.66 -5.11
N SER A 164 5.04 4.39 -5.54
CA SER A 164 4.45 3.24 -4.87
C SER A 164 5.02 2.94 -3.48
N LYS A 165 6.15 3.56 -3.12
CA LYS A 165 6.68 3.49 -1.75
C LYS A 165 5.78 4.21 -0.75
N VAL A 166 4.98 5.17 -1.21
CA VAL A 166 4.03 5.91 -0.36
C VAL A 166 2.64 5.30 -0.49
N LEU A 167 2.11 5.20 -1.71
CA LEU A 167 0.77 4.68 -1.95
C LEU A 167 0.73 3.94 -3.30
N ASP A 168 0.18 2.73 -3.28
CA ASP A 168 -0.18 2.05 -4.52
C ASP A 168 -1.50 2.65 -5.05
N VAL A 169 -1.42 3.30 -6.21
CA VAL A 169 -2.55 3.98 -6.85
C VAL A 169 -3.69 3.01 -7.20
N SER A 170 -3.41 1.71 -7.35
CA SER A 170 -4.46 0.71 -7.55
C SER A 170 -5.44 0.64 -6.38
N LEU A 171 -4.99 0.92 -5.15
CA LEU A 171 -5.84 0.96 -3.95
C LEU A 171 -6.90 2.07 -4.02
N LEU A 172 -6.64 3.16 -4.75
CA LEU A 172 -7.61 4.24 -4.91
C LEU A 172 -8.82 3.80 -5.74
N LYS A 173 -8.63 2.94 -6.75
CA LYS A 173 -9.74 2.40 -7.54
C LYS A 173 -10.67 1.54 -6.69
N GLU A 174 -10.09 0.72 -5.83
CA GLU A 174 -10.84 -0.15 -4.92
C GLU A 174 -11.62 0.67 -3.88
N LEU A 175 -11.06 1.79 -3.41
CA LEU A 175 -11.77 2.73 -2.52
C LEU A 175 -12.94 3.42 -3.22
N GLU A 176 -12.80 3.80 -4.49
CA GLU A 176 -13.90 4.40 -5.27
C GLU A 176 -15.07 3.43 -5.50
N GLU A 177 -14.77 2.14 -5.67
CA GLU A 177 -15.78 1.08 -5.81
C GLU A 177 -16.49 0.80 -4.48
N GLU A 178 -15.77 0.74 -3.36
CA GLU A 178 -16.36 0.54 -2.01
C GLU A 178 -17.26 1.70 -1.54
N GLU A 179 -16.93 2.95 -1.90
CA GLU A 179 -17.71 4.13 -1.49
C GLU A 179 -19.04 4.28 -2.24
N THR A 180 -19.30 3.46 -3.26
CA THR A 180 -20.53 3.51 -4.04
C THR A 180 -21.52 2.45 -3.55
N LYS A 181 -22.43 2.81 -2.64
CA LYS A 181 -23.53 1.95 -2.22
C LYS A 181 -24.75 2.21 -3.07
N GLU A 182 -25.37 1.15 -3.56
CA GLU A 182 -26.59 1.25 -4.37
C GLU A 182 -27.69 0.39 -3.77
N GLY A 183 -28.88 0.98 -3.62
CA GLY A 183 -30.09 0.27 -3.21
C GLY A 183 -31.19 0.50 -4.23
N VAL A 184 -31.95 -0.54 -4.53
CA VAL A 184 -33.13 -0.44 -5.39
C VAL A 184 -34.37 -0.35 -4.50
N ASP A 185 -35.13 0.73 -4.67
CA ASP A 185 -36.44 0.90 -4.07
C ASP A 185 -37.50 0.54 -5.12
N TYR A 186 -38.03 -0.67 -5.01
CA TYR A 186 -39.10 -1.16 -5.88
C TYR A 186 -40.49 -0.63 -5.49
N GLU A 187 -40.67 0.00 -4.34
CA GLU A 187 -41.96 0.62 -4.02
C GLU A 187 -42.11 1.93 -4.81
N VAL A 188 -41.04 2.73 -4.84
CA VAL A 188 -41.06 4.05 -5.47
C VAL A 188 -40.51 4.02 -6.90
N GLY A 189 -39.77 2.96 -7.29
CA GLY A 189 -39.24 2.80 -8.64
C GLY A 189 -37.93 3.53 -8.90
N TYR A 190 -37.07 3.66 -7.89
CA TYR A 190 -35.80 4.39 -7.98
C TYR A 190 -34.62 3.53 -7.53
N VAL A 191 -33.45 3.88 -8.05
CA VAL A 191 -32.16 3.40 -7.56
C VAL A 191 -31.49 4.54 -6.81
N ILE A 192 -31.22 4.31 -5.54
CA ILE A 192 -30.50 5.23 -4.67
C ILE A 192 -29.02 4.88 -4.79
N ILE A 193 -28.24 5.80 -5.34
CA ILE A 193 -26.78 5.70 -5.42
C ILE A 193 -26.22 6.66 -4.39
N MET A 194 -25.59 6.09 -3.37
CA MET A 194 -24.80 6.82 -2.38
C MET A 194 -23.34 6.77 -2.82
N LYS A 195 -22.77 7.94 -3.13
CA LYS A 195 -21.34 8.09 -3.36
C LYS A 195 -20.79 9.14 -2.39
N ARG A 196 -19.96 8.72 -1.44
CA ARG A 196 -19.50 9.57 -0.32
C ARG A 196 -20.70 10.14 0.47
N ASN A 197 -20.89 11.47 0.42
CA ASN A 197 -21.98 12.20 1.08
C ASN A 197 -23.07 12.68 0.10
N LYS A 198 -23.02 12.28 -1.18
CA LYS A 198 -24.05 12.63 -2.16
C LYS A 198 -24.98 11.44 -2.37
N ILE A 199 -26.25 11.69 -2.14
CA ILE A 199 -27.34 10.77 -2.49
C ILE A 199 -27.89 11.24 -3.84
N THR A 200 -27.86 10.35 -4.82
CA THR A 200 -28.50 10.57 -6.12
C THR A 200 -29.50 9.48 -6.38
N THR A 201 -30.69 9.85 -6.84
CA THR A 201 -31.76 8.93 -7.21
C THR A 201 -31.90 8.91 -8.72
N ILE A 202 -31.92 7.71 -9.31
CA ILE A 202 -32.15 7.52 -10.74
C ILE A 202 -33.40 6.64 -10.89
N PRO A 203 -34.33 6.94 -11.83
CA PRO A 203 -35.44 6.05 -12.11
C PRO A 203 -34.94 4.63 -12.44
N LEU A 204 -35.62 3.61 -11.93
CA LEU A 204 -35.20 2.21 -12.06
C LEU A 204 -35.10 1.79 -13.53
N GLU A 205 -36.02 2.22 -14.38
CA GLU A 205 -36.02 1.92 -15.81
C GLU A 205 -34.79 2.48 -16.52
N ASP A 206 -34.46 3.75 -16.26
CA ASP A 206 -33.30 4.43 -16.82
C ASP A 206 -31.99 3.81 -16.34
N TYR A 207 -31.93 3.50 -15.04
CA TYR A 207 -30.77 2.84 -14.45
C TYR A 207 -30.55 1.46 -15.05
N PHE A 208 -31.62 0.68 -15.16
CA PHE A 208 -31.59 -0.66 -15.73
C PHE A 208 -31.16 -0.63 -17.20
N LEU A 209 -31.73 0.26 -18.02
CA LEU A 209 -31.29 0.46 -19.41
C LEU A 209 -29.82 0.86 -19.48
N THR A 210 -29.36 1.73 -18.59
CA THR A 210 -27.94 2.13 -18.51
C THR A 210 -27.03 0.94 -18.21
N LEU A 211 -27.45 0.00 -17.35
CA LEU A 211 -26.68 -1.23 -17.09
C LEU A 211 -26.54 -2.09 -18.34
N LEU A 212 -27.62 -2.26 -19.12
CA LEU A 212 -27.59 -3.03 -20.36
C LEU A 212 -26.66 -2.39 -21.41
N LEU A 213 -26.74 -1.07 -21.56
CA LEU A 213 -25.90 -0.32 -22.49
C LEU A 213 -24.42 -0.38 -22.11
N LYS A 214 -24.11 -0.33 -20.82
CA LYS A 214 -22.73 -0.42 -20.27
C LYS A 214 -22.21 -1.83 -20.06
N ASP A 215 -22.92 -2.85 -20.56
CA ASP A 215 -22.54 -4.27 -20.47
C ASP A 215 -22.38 -4.80 -19.03
N LYS A 216 -23.07 -4.17 -18.06
CA LYS A 216 -23.08 -4.60 -16.66
C LYS A 216 -24.19 -5.63 -16.42
N LEU A 217 -24.13 -6.75 -17.16
CA LEU A 217 -25.22 -7.72 -17.26
C LEU A 217 -25.54 -8.44 -15.94
N GLU A 218 -24.52 -8.83 -15.17
CA GLU A 218 -24.73 -9.51 -13.87
C GLU A 218 -25.57 -8.68 -12.89
N LYS A 219 -25.35 -7.35 -12.89
CA LYS A 219 -26.07 -6.43 -12.01
C LYS A 219 -27.50 -6.22 -12.49
N ALA A 220 -27.71 -6.14 -13.80
CA ALA A 220 -29.05 -6.07 -14.38
C ALA A 220 -29.84 -7.36 -14.09
N GLU A 221 -29.22 -8.52 -14.25
CA GLU A 221 -29.83 -9.81 -13.96
C GLU A 221 -30.30 -9.89 -12.49
N ARG A 222 -29.44 -9.47 -11.55
CA ARG A 222 -29.81 -9.42 -10.13
C ARG A 222 -31.04 -8.55 -9.88
N ILE A 223 -31.05 -7.33 -10.41
CA ILE A 223 -32.17 -6.39 -10.26
C ILE A 223 -33.46 -6.97 -10.85
N TYR A 224 -33.39 -7.65 -11.98
CA TYR A 224 -34.54 -8.29 -12.61
C TYR A 224 -35.08 -9.47 -11.80
N LYS A 225 -34.19 -10.30 -11.23
CA LYS A 225 -34.59 -11.46 -10.42
C LYS A 225 -35.23 -11.07 -9.10
N GLU A 226 -34.71 -10.03 -8.45
CA GLU A 226 -35.19 -9.51 -7.16
C GLU A 226 -36.43 -8.61 -7.30
N ALA A 227 -36.78 -8.19 -8.53
CA ALA A 227 -37.92 -7.31 -8.78
C ALA A 227 -39.27 -7.99 -8.47
N PRO A 228 -40.20 -7.29 -7.79
CA PRO A 228 -41.61 -7.69 -7.71
C PRO A 228 -42.26 -7.79 -9.09
N ASP A 229 -43.32 -8.59 -9.23
CA ASP A 229 -43.96 -8.93 -10.51
C ASP A 229 -44.32 -7.71 -11.38
N GLU A 230 -44.79 -6.63 -10.75
CA GLU A 230 -45.14 -5.39 -11.45
C GLU A 230 -43.91 -4.74 -12.12
N TRP A 231 -42.79 -4.67 -11.40
CA TRP A 231 -41.53 -4.16 -11.95
C TRP A 231 -40.87 -5.12 -12.89
N LYS A 232 -40.94 -6.43 -12.63
CA LYS A 232 -40.40 -7.46 -13.48
C LYS A 232 -41.00 -7.39 -14.89
N ASN A 233 -42.31 -7.15 -15.00
CA ASN A 233 -42.98 -6.92 -16.28
C ASN A 233 -42.50 -5.66 -17.00
N LYS A 234 -42.27 -4.55 -16.28
CA LYS A 234 -41.73 -3.30 -16.86
C LYS A 234 -40.29 -3.49 -17.37
N LEU A 235 -39.43 -4.07 -16.54
CA LEU A 235 -38.03 -4.37 -16.88
C LEU A 235 -37.91 -5.39 -18.02
N LYS A 236 -38.81 -6.38 -18.08
CA LYS A 236 -38.90 -7.34 -19.18
C LYS A 236 -39.16 -6.64 -20.52
N LYS A 237 -40.08 -5.68 -20.57
CA LYS A 237 -40.33 -4.89 -21.80
C LYS A 237 -39.09 -4.13 -22.26
N ILE A 238 -38.30 -3.60 -21.32
CA ILE A 238 -37.04 -2.92 -21.64
C ILE A 238 -36.02 -3.91 -22.23
N LEU A 239 -35.88 -5.10 -21.63
CA LEU A 239 -35.02 -6.17 -22.16
C LEU A 239 -35.46 -6.59 -23.56
N GLU A 240 -36.75 -6.84 -23.78
CA GLU A 240 -37.30 -7.25 -25.07
C GLU A 240 -37.06 -6.19 -26.15
N SER A 241 -37.25 -4.91 -25.80
CA SER A 241 -36.96 -3.79 -26.70
C SER A 241 -35.47 -3.74 -27.09
N GLU A 242 -34.57 -3.90 -26.12
CA GLU A 242 -33.14 -3.85 -26.37
C GLU A 242 -32.62 -5.09 -27.12
N ILE A 243 -33.16 -6.29 -26.82
CA ILE A 243 -32.91 -7.52 -27.59
C ILE A 243 -33.33 -7.32 -29.05
N ASN A 244 -34.52 -6.78 -29.29
CA ASN A 244 -35.01 -6.54 -30.65
C ASN A 244 -34.13 -5.54 -31.41
N ARG A 245 -33.63 -4.50 -30.73
CA ARG A 245 -32.65 -3.56 -31.29
C ARG A 245 -31.33 -4.25 -31.66
N LEU A 246 -30.87 -5.20 -30.85
CA LEU A 246 -29.57 -5.84 -31.00
C LEU A 246 -29.57 -7.09 -31.89
N LYS A 247 -30.73 -7.69 -32.20
CA LYS A 247 -30.86 -8.90 -33.05
C LYS A 247 -30.16 -8.80 -34.40
N GLU A 248 -30.12 -7.60 -34.99
CA GLU A 248 -29.51 -7.37 -36.30
C GLU A 248 -28.09 -6.75 -36.21
N ILE A 249 -27.75 -6.14 -35.07
CA ILE A 249 -26.52 -5.36 -34.90
C ILE A 249 -25.46 -6.16 -34.12
N ASN A 250 -25.86 -6.91 -33.10
CA ASN A 250 -24.98 -7.66 -32.21
C ASN A 250 -25.71 -8.88 -31.62
N LYS A 251 -25.72 -9.97 -32.39
CA LYS A 251 -26.41 -11.23 -32.05
C LYS A 251 -25.93 -11.84 -30.73
N GLU A 252 -24.63 -11.80 -30.46
CA GLU A 252 -24.05 -12.39 -29.24
C GLU A 252 -24.56 -11.67 -27.98
N LYS A 253 -24.63 -10.33 -28.02
CA LYS A 253 -25.18 -9.55 -26.91
C LYS A 253 -26.69 -9.75 -26.75
N ALA A 254 -27.42 -9.88 -27.86
CA ALA A 254 -28.85 -10.19 -27.83
C ALA A 254 -29.12 -11.54 -27.14
N GLU A 255 -28.32 -12.57 -27.43
CA GLU A 255 -28.42 -13.88 -26.77
C GLU A 255 -28.10 -13.81 -25.27
N LYS A 256 -27.11 -13.02 -24.85
CA LYS A 256 -26.80 -12.81 -23.43
C LYS A 256 -27.94 -12.13 -22.68
N LEU A 257 -28.62 -11.16 -23.30
CA LEU A 257 -29.80 -10.52 -22.72
C LEU A 257 -31.01 -11.45 -22.67
N GLN A 258 -31.17 -12.32 -23.67
CA GLN A 258 -32.24 -13.32 -23.71
C GLN A 258 -32.19 -14.24 -22.47
N LYS A 259 -30.99 -14.64 -22.05
CA LYS A 259 -30.76 -15.48 -20.85
C LYS A 259 -31.16 -14.81 -19.52
N ILE A 260 -31.33 -13.49 -19.48
CA ILE A 260 -31.79 -12.80 -18.27
C ILE A 260 -33.32 -12.96 -18.09
N ILE A 261 -34.05 -13.15 -19.20
CA ILE A 261 -35.51 -13.30 -19.20
C ILE A 261 -35.94 -14.75 -18.90
N GLU A 262 -35.13 -15.73 -19.34
CA GLU A 262 -35.33 -17.17 -19.12
C GLU A 262 -35.13 -17.59 -17.66
#